data_AF-A0A1V4HQC4-F1
#
_entry.id   AF-A0A1V4HQC4-F1
#
_cell.length_a   1.000
_cell.length_b   1.000
_cell.length_c   1.000
_cell.angle_alpha   90.00
_cell.angle_beta   90.00
_cell.angle_gamma   90.00
#
_symmetry.space_group_name_H-M   'P 1'
#
loop_
_entity.id
_entity.type
_entity.pdbx_description
1 polymer ?
#
loop_
_entity_poly.entity_id
_entity_poly.type
_entity_poly.pdbx_seq_one_letter_code
_entity_poly.pdbx_strand_id
1 'polypeptide(L)'
;MADYLSPGVYVEEFDSGAQPLEGASTSTAGFIGLAQRGEIEGVPQLVTSVADFHRLFGSYLSENEFGEYRFLSYAVEHFYLNGGSRCYVMRVAPTDAKVAKNKADSNKEASILEISSKNPGTWGNQVRIVVVPSSKAKTQIYEVLSEKQYRVKNNAGFNVGDVVAFEAAGQKQYNKVIASQDNIIELAEELDGDVVDAGLLPSKVLTTSEFTLHVFYGDEAETYEKVSLNISAANHIEKIVSRSNIITVKDLTEGKDLGAIAPFEVLSGENESVGKFQIALSGGSNGSIAQVTPDVFMGVDRGPGKRTGIQSFIDNDVVSIIAIPGVTEPTVQLSLVAHCENLGSRFAVLDIPREKTKVADVMTHRNIFDSSYAAMYNPWLQVFDPLDKRNIYIPPSGSVIGIYSRSDQTRGVQKAPANEVVRGAVGLDCQYNKGEQDILNPQGVNLIRHFAGQGIRVWGARTTSSNGLWKYVNVRRLFIFIEESIKNGTNWVVFEPNDEQLWARVQRTIDAFLTRVWRDGALMGGSPSEAFYINIGRSTMTQDDIDNGRLICVIGVAPVKPAEFVIFRITQKTREE
;
A
#
# COMPACT_ATOMS: atom_id res chain seq x y z
N MET A 1 -49.29 -14.40 7.51
CA MET A 1 -49.78 -14.22 6.12
C MET A 1 -50.76 -13.06 6.21
N ALA A 2 -50.52 -11.96 5.50
CA ALA A 2 -51.39 -10.79 5.60
C ALA A 2 -52.77 -11.13 4.99
N ASP A 3 -53.85 -10.93 5.76
CA ASP A 3 -55.21 -11.10 5.26
C ASP A 3 -55.61 -9.85 4.47
N TYR A 4 -55.60 -9.94 3.14
CA TYR A 4 -56.10 -8.87 2.27
C TYR A 4 -57.62 -8.97 2.16
N LEU A 5 -58.33 -8.04 2.79
CA LEU A 5 -59.79 -8.06 2.94
C LEU A 5 -60.55 -7.21 1.91
N SER A 6 -59.88 -6.68 0.87
CA SER A 6 -60.53 -5.83 -0.14
C SER A 6 -59.85 -5.93 -1.52
N PRO A 7 -60.55 -5.62 -2.63
CA PRO A 7 -59.92 -5.49 -3.94
C PRO A 7 -59.14 -4.16 -4.05
N GLY A 8 -57.85 -4.21 -4.39
CA GLY A 8 -57.00 -3.03 -4.55
C GLY A 8 -55.60 -3.37 -5.09
N VAL A 9 -54.80 -2.35 -5.41
CA VAL A 9 -53.35 -2.52 -5.68
C VAL A 9 -52.61 -2.35 -4.35
N TYR A 10 -51.96 -3.41 -3.92
CA TYR A 10 -51.15 -3.44 -2.71
C TYR A 10 -49.68 -3.34 -3.09
N VAL A 11 -48.95 -2.45 -2.44
CA VAL A 11 -47.50 -2.32 -2.56
C VAL A 11 -46.92 -2.77 -1.23
N GLU A 12 -46.14 -3.85 -1.26
CA GLU A 12 -45.38 -4.32 -0.10
C GLU A 12 -43.90 -4.09 -0.34
N GLU A 13 -43.22 -3.51 0.65
CA GLU A 13 -41.78 -3.57 0.74
C GLU A 13 -41.42 -4.94 1.32
N PHE A 14 -40.89 -5.81 0.45
CA PHE A 14 -40.20 -7.02 0.86
C PHE A 14 -38.70 -6.74 0.76
N ASP A 15 -37.92 -7.23 1.72
CA ASP A 15 -36.47 -7.20 1.60
C ASP A 15 -36.09 -7.92 0.31
N SER A 16 -35.48 -7.20 -0.64
CA SER A 16 -34.96 -7.82 -1.84
C SER A 16 -34.01 -8.92 -1.39
N GLY A 17 -34.25 -10.15 -1.86
CA GLY A 17 -33.46 -11.32 -1.44
C GLY A 17 -31.95 -11.08 -1.50
N ALA A 18 -31.21 -11.90 -0.74
CA ALA A 18 -29.76 -11.81 -0.55
C ALA A 18 -29.01 -11.26 -1.78
N GLN A 19 -28.21 -10.21 -1.57
CA GLN A 19 -27.39 -9.61 -2.63
C GLN A 19 -26.57 -10.71 -3.33
N PRO A 20 -26.49 -10.69 -4.68
CA PRO A 20 -25.65 -11.64 -5.40
C PRO A 20 -24.20 -11.56 -4.92
N LEU A 21 -23.62 -12.72 -4.60
CA LEU A 21 -22.19 -12.85 -4.30
C LEU A 21 -21.34 -12.25 -5.43
N GLU A 22 -20.51 -11.26 -5.13
CA GLU A 22 -19.51 -10.74 -6.06
C GLU A 22 -18.22 -11.55 -5.98
N GLY A 23 -17.53 -11.67 -7.12
CA GLY A 23 -16.25 -12.37 -7.18
C GLY A 23 -15.15 -11.56 -6.50
N ALA A 24 -14.36 -12.19 -5.64
CA ALA A 24 -13.16 -11.60 -5.05
C ALA A 24 -12.11 -11.23 -6.12
N SER A 25 -11.29 -10.22 -5.84
CA SER A 25 -10.24 -9.77 -6.76
C SER A 25 -9.10 -10.79 -6.87
N THR A 26 -8.84 -11.32 -8.07
CA THR A 26 -7.75 -12.29 -8.32
C THR A 26 -6.48 -11.65 -8.91
N SER A 27 -6.53 -10.34 -9.18
CA SER A 27 -5.49 -9.60 -9.91
C SER A 27 -4.79 -8.51 -9.09
N THR A 28 -5.12 -8.35 -7.81
CA THR A 28 -4.47 -7.38 -6.93
C THR A 28 -3.13 -7.94 -6.46
N ALA A 29 -2.04 -7.28 -6.83
CA ALA A 29 -0.70 -7.72 -6.47
C ALA A 29 -0.19 -7.14 -5.15
N GLY A 30 0.68 -7.88 -4.46
CA GLY A 30 1.52 -7.40 -3.37
C GLY A 30 2.99 -7.47 -3.76
N PHE A 31 3.76 -6.43 -3.48
CA PHE A 31 5.20 -6.41 -3.69
C PHE A 31 5.94 -5.95 -2.44
N ILE A 32 7.06 -6.61 -2.16
CA ILE A 32 7.99 -6.22 -1.09
C ILE A 32 9.37 -6.05 -1.71
N GLY A 33 10.09 -4.99 -1.37
CA GLY A 33 11.44 -4.76 -1.87
C GLY A 33 12.03 -3.41 -1.45
N LEU A 34 13.27 -3.17 -1.85
CA LEU A 34 13.95 -1.91 -1.59
C LEU A 34 13.47 -0.82 -2.55
N ALA A 35 13.36 0.40 -2.03
CA ALA A 35 13.03 1.61 -2.79
C ALA A 35 13.77 2.84 -2.25
N GLN A 36 13.83 3.93 -3.03
CA GLN A 36 14.55 5.16 -2.67
C GLN A 36 13.96 5.85 -1.44
N ARG A 37 12.61 5.84 -1.34
CA ARG A 37 11.84 6.40 -0.24
C ARG A 37 10.57 5.59 0.00
N GLY A 38 9.78 5.94 1.01
CA GLY A 38 8.51 5.31 1.37
C GLY A 38 8.54 4.73 2.78
N GLU A 39 7.36 4.46 3.33
CA GLU A 39 7.18 3.87 4.66
C GLU A 39 7.73 2.44 4.71
N ILE A 40 8.44 2.11 5.78
CA ILE A 40 9.02 0.77 6.03
C ILE A 40 8.24 -0.03 7.08
N GLU A 41 7.27 0.63 7.71
CA GLU A 41 6.42 0.08 8.77
C GLU A 41 4.98 0.51 8.52
N GLY A 42 4.05 -0.38 8.83
CA GLY A 42 2.61 -0.11 8.82
C GLY A 42 1.89 -0.81 7.68
N VAL A 43 0.93 -0.12 7.10
CA VAL A 43 0.05 -0.68 6.06
C VAL A 43 0.75 -0.56 4.69
N PRO A 44 0.81 -1.63 3.87
CA PRO A 44 1.28 -1.55 2.50
C PRO A 44 0.55 -0.44 1.73
N GLN A 45 1.29 0.35 0.94
CA GLN A 45 0.69 1.48 0.22
C GLN A 45 0.09 1.01 -1.09
N LEU A 46 -1.15 1.44 -1.36
CA LEU A 46 -1.81 1.23 -2.64
C LEU A 46 -1.10 2.04 -3.72
N VAL A 47 -0.75 1.37 -4.80
CA VAL A 47 -0.18 1.93 -6.02
C VAL A 47 -1.13 1.57 -7.15
N THR A 48 -1.49 2.55 -7.97
CA THR A 48 -2.42 2.37 -9.09
C THR A 48 -1.79 2.61 -10.47
N SER A 49 -0.56 3.12 -10.51
CA SER A 49 0.20 3.32 -11.73
C SER A 49 1.71 3.39 -11.44
N VAL A 50 2.54 3.34 -12.50
CA VAL A 50 3.99 3.54 -12.37
C VAL A 50 4.33 4.96 -11.90
N ALA A 51 3.56 5.97 -12.32
CA ALA A 51 3.75 7.35 -11.85
C ALA A 51 3.45 7.48 -10.35
N ASP A 52 2.41 6.79 -9.88
CA ASP A 52 2.05 6.73 -8.46
C ASP A 52 3.14 6.01 -7.64
N PHE A 53 3.73 4.94 -8.19
CA PHE A 53 4.89 4.28 -7.60
C PHE A 53 6.08 5.23 -7.48
N HIS A 54 6.46 5.92 -8.57
CA HIS A 54 7.58 6.86 -8.55
C HIS A 54 7.36 8.01 -7.58
N ARG A 55 6.12 8.48 -7.46
CA ARG A 55 5.73 9.46 -6.44
C ARG A 55 5.95 8.87 -5.05
N LEU A 56 5.39 7.73 -4.69
CA LEU A 56 5.48 7.22 -3.31
C LEU A 56 6.86 6.68 -2.92
N PHE A 57 7.54 6.02 -3.84
CA PHE A 57 8.71 5.18 -3.55
C PHE A 57 10.01 5.65 -4.22
N GLY A 58 9.92 6.62 -5.13
CA GLY A 58 11.02 7.06 -5.98
C GLY A 58 11.23 6.16 -7.19
N SER A 59 12.34 6.37 -7.89
CA SER A 59 12.66 5.69 -9.16
C SER A 59 13.60 4.48 -8.94
N TYR A 60 14.27 4.05 -10.01
CA TYR A 60 15.17 2.92 -10.02
C TYR A 60 16.34 3.08 -9.03
N LEU A 61 16.78 1.95 -8.50
CA LEU A 61 17.93 1.86 -7.61
C LEU A 61 19.21 1.51 -8.40
N SER A 62 20.32 2.11 -7.99
CA SER A 62 21.65 1.90 -8.59
C SER A 62 22.16 0.49 -8.31
N GLU A 63 22.75 -0.17 -9.32
CA GLU A 63 23.41 -1.46 -9.16
C GLU A 63 24.60 -1.39 -8.20
N ASN A 64 25.37 -0.30 -8.23
CA ASN A 64 26.56 -0.15 -7.39
C ASN A 64 26.22 -0.04 -5.89
N GLU A 65 25.05 0.52 -5.57
CA GLU A 65 24.64 0.76 -4.18
C GLU A 65 23.77 -0.37 -3.63
N PHE A 66 22.88 -0.94 -4.44
CA PHE A 66 21.86 -1.90 -3.99
C PHE A 66 22.02 -3.30 -4.57
N GLY A 67 22.94 -3.52 -5.51
CA GLY A 67 23.24 -4.83 -6.09
C GLY A 67 21.97 -5.54 -6.60
N GLU A 68 21.76 -6.76 -6.13
CA GLU A 68 20.63 -7.62 -6.50
C GLU A 68 19.29 -7.23 -5.85
N TYR A 69 19.26 -6.29 -4.92
CA TYR A 69 18.02 -5.87 -4.26
C TYR A 69 17.30 -4.70 -4.97
N ARG A 70 17.81 -4.27 -6.13
CA ARG A 70 17.35 -3.06 -6.86
C ARG A 70 16.04 -3.24 -7.65
N PHE A 71 15.43 -4.43 -7.62
CA PHE A 71 14.47 -4.83 -8.65
C PHE A 71 13.00 -4.45 -8.41
N LEU A 72 12.64 -3.87 -7.26
CA LEU A 72 11.24 -3.55 -6.94
C LEU A 72 10.60 -2.61 -7.99
N SER A 73 11.28 -1.52 -8.35
CA SER A 73 10.78 -0.55 -9.34
C SER A 73 10.53 -1.22 -10.71
N TYR A 74 11.48 -2.04 -11.17
CA TYR A 74 11.36 -2.78 -12.43
C TYR A 74 10.21 -3.79 -12.40
N ALA A 75 10.03 -4.48 -11.28
CA ALA A 75 8.97 -5.46 -11.12
C ALA A 75 7.58 -4.81 -11.14
N VAL A 76 7.41 -3.67 -10.47
CA VAL A 76 6.16 -2.90 -10.49
C VAL A 76 5.87 -2.35 -11.89
N GLU A 77 6.87 -1.81 -12.58
CA GLU A 77 6.71 -1.35 -13.96
C GLU A 77 6.30 -2.50 -14.89
N HIS A 78 7.00 -3.62 -14.81
CA HIS A 78 6.69 -4.81 -15.61
C HIS A 78 5.33 -5.42 -15.27
N PHE A 79 4.88 -5.31 -14.02
CA PHE A 79 3.53 -5.68 -13.61
C PHE A 79 2.49 -4.88 -14.40
N TYR A 80 2.58 -3.55 -14.39
CA TYR A 80 1.66 -2.68 -15.15
C TYR A 80 1.77 -2.91 -16.66
N LEU A 81 3.00 -3.01 -17.18
CA LEU A 81 3.24 -3.28 -18.61
C LEU A 81 2.61 -4.60 -19.07
N ASN A 82 2.59 -5.60 -18.20
CA ASN A 82 1.99 -6.90 -18.47
C ASN A 82 0.49 -6.99 -18.15
N GLY A 83 -0.17 -5.90 -17.78
CA GLY A 83 -1.62 -5.83 -17.58
C GLY A 83 -2.08 -5.94 -16.12
N GLY A 84 -1.18 -5.68 -15.18
CA GLY A 84 -1.54 -5.35 -13.81
C GLY A 84 -2.35 -4.04 -13.72
N SER A 85 -3.29 -3.97 -12.79
CA SER A 85 -4.18 -2.80 -12.61
C SER A 85 -3.94 -2.03 -11.32
N ARG A 86 -3.64 -2.72 -10.23
CA ARG A 86 -3.29 -2.14 -8.93
C ARG A 86 -2.42 -3.09 -8.12
N CYS A 87 -1.53 -2.54 -7.31
CA CYS A 87 -0.73 -3.31 -6.39
C CYS A 87 -0.58 -2.60 -5.04
N TYR A 88 -0.27 -3.38 -4.01
CA TYR A 88 0.13 -2.89 -2.70
C TYR A 88 1.62 -3.11 -2.54
N VAL A 89 2.34 -2.09 -2.10
CA VAL A 89 3.79 -2.14 -1.93
C VAL A 89 4.16 -1.91 -0.48
N MET A 90 4.97 -2.79 0.08
CA MET A 90 5.69 -2.54 1.33
C MET A 90 7.17 -2.38 1.03
N ARG A 91 7.71 -1.19 1.31
CA ARG A 91 9.15 -0.97 1.20
C ARG A 91 9.85 -1.64 2.36
N VAL A 92 11.01 -2.20 2.06
CA VAL A 92 12.02 -2.56 3.06
C VAL A 92 13.25 -1.68 2.91
N ALA A 93 13.99 -1.48 3.99
CA ALA A 93 15.24 -0.73 3.99
C ALA A 93 16.24 -1.41 4.92
N PRO A 94 17.56 -1.26 4.68
CA PRO A 94 18.58 -1.72 5.62
C PRO A 94 18.32 -1.17 7.03
N THR A 95 18.64 -1.97 8.06
CA THR A 95 18.35 -1.62 9.47
C THR A 95 19.11 -0.37 9.95
N ASP A 96 20.19 -0.01 9.27
CA ASP A 96 21.01 1.18 9.54
C ASP A 96 20.66 2.40 8.65
N ALA A 97 19.58 2.31 7.85
CA ALA A 97 19.06 3.45 7.09
C ALA A 97 18.58 4.56 8.03
N LYS A 98 18.78 5.82 7.63
CA LYS A 98 18.50 6.99 8.49
C LYS A 98 17.65 8.03 7.77
N VAL A 99 16.76 8.66 8.52
CA VAL A 99 16.08 9.89 8.11
C VAL A 99 17.07 11.06 8.08
N ALA A 100 16.86 12.01 7.18
CA ALA A 100 17.57 13.28 7.23
C ALA A 100 16.93 14.18 8.29
N LYS A 101 17.71 14.96 9.04
CA LYS A 101 17.22 15.88 10.08
C LYS A 101 17.81 17.28 9.92
N ASN A 102 17.15 18.29 10.48
CA ASN A 102 17.76 19.60 10.70
C ASN A 102 18.89 19.45 11.74
N LYS A 103 20.04 20.10 11.54
CA LYS A 103 21.23 19.91 12.38
C LYS A 103 21.05 20.58 13.76
N ALA A 104 21.34 19.84 14.83
CA ALA A 104 21.28 20.33 16.22
C ALA A 104 22.44 21.27 16.61
N ASP A 105 23.65 21.01 16.12
CA ASP A 105 24.88 21.61 16.71
C ASP A 105 25.21 23.04 16.25
N SER A 106 24.42 23.63 15.34
CA SER A 106 24.67 24.99 14.82
C SER A 106 23.44 25.87 14.61
N ASN A 107 22.21 25.31 14.65
CA ASN A 107 21.01 26.04 14.27
C ASN A 107 20.04 26.13 15.47
N LYS A 108 19.71 27.36 15.88
CA LYS A 108 18.79 27.67 16.99
C LYS A 108 17.43 26.96 16.83
N GLU A 109 16.93 26.83 15.60
CA GLU A 109 15.72 26.09 15.25
C GLU A 109 15.69 24.64 15.76
N ALA A 110 16.83 23.93 15.78
CA ALA A 110 16.88 22.51 16.11
C ALA A 110 16.73 22.26 17.62
N SER A 111 16.81 23.32 18.43
CA SER A 111 16.44 23.30 19.83
C SER A 111 14.93 23.49 20.06
N ILE A 112 14.19 23.98 19.05
CA ILE A 112 12.75 24.26 19.11
C ILE A 112 11.97 23.16 18.38
N LEU A 113 12.39 22.81 17.17
CA LEU A 113 11.76 21.80 16.32
C LEU A 113 12.76 20.75 15.88
N GLU A 114 12.44 19.48 16.08
CA GLU A 114 13.06 18.38 15.34
C GLU A 114 12.27 18.17 14.04
N ILE A 115 12.88 18.51 12.91
CA ILE A 115 12.31 18.26 11.59
C ILE A 115 13.10 17.16 10.93
N SER A 116 12.40 16.12 10.47
CA SER A 116 13.00 14.98 9.78
C SER A 116 12.32 14.68 8.46
N SER A 117 13.02 14.03 7.53
CA SER A 117 12.38 13.44 6.36
C SER A 117 11.39 12.37 6.81
N LYS A 118 10.28 12.24 6.09
CA LYS A 118 9.17 11.34 6.48
C LYS A 118 9.63 9.90 6.77
N ASN A 119 10.56 9.41 5.96
CA ASN A 119 11.09 8.06 6.04
C ASN A 119 12.60 8.03 5.69
N PRO A 120 13.31 6.94 6.03
CA PRO A 120 14.75 6.83 5.80
C PRO A 120 15.16 6.89 4.33
N GLY A 121 16.37 7.40 4.09
CA GLY A 121 17.01 7.42 2.77
C GLY A 121 17.77 8.72 2.50
N THR A 122 18.65 8.68 1.49
CA THR A 122 19.44 9.86 1.07
C THR A 122 18.59 10.95 0.43
N TRP A 123 17.39 10.61 -0.05
CA TRP A 123 16.41 11.55 -0.60
C TRP A 123 16.10 12.70 0.37
N GLY A 124 16.06 12.42 1.67
CA GLY A 124 15.79 13.40 2.71
C GLY A 124 16.79 14.56 2.72
N ASN A 125 18.02 14.35 2.27
CA ASN A 125 19.06 15.39 2.21
C ASN A 125 18.76 16.48 1.16
N GLN A 126 17.87 16.17 0.21
CA GLN A 126 17.44 17.09 -0.84
C GLN A 126 16.21 17.91 -0.43
N VAL A 127 15.58 17.59 0.71
CA VAL A 127 14.44 18.36 1.22
C VAL A 127 14.89 19.77 1.59
N ARG A 128 14.09 20.75 1.18
CA ARG A 128 14.27 22.16 1.50
C ARG A 128 12.98 22.68 2.10
N ILE A 129 13.10 23.36 3.23
CA ILE A 129 11.96 23.94 3.93
C ILE A 129 12.20 25.45 4.00
N VAL A 130 11.18 26.24 3.70
CA VAL A 130 11.22 27.69 3.77
C VAL A 130 10.13 28.16 4.72
N VAL A 131 10.55 28.90 5.75
CA VAL A 131 9.69 29.54 6.73
C VAL A 131 9.52 31.00 6.32
N VAL A 132 8.29 31.50 6.32
CA VAL A 132 7.96 32.90 5.98
C VAL A 132 7.05 33.46 7.09
N PRO A 133 7.28 34.68 7.62
CA PRO A 133 6.36 35.29 8.58
C PRO A 133 4.95 35.42 8.01
N SER A 134 3.92 35.20 8.81
CA SER A 134 2.53 35.35 8.39
C SER A 134 1.65 35.79 9.56
N SER A 135 0.46 36.32 9.25
CA SER A 135 -0.53 36.65 10.28
C SER A 135 -1.90 36.15 9.85
N LYS A 136 -2.64 35.53 10.76
CA LYS A 136 -4.00 35.04 10.53
C LYS A 136 -5.08 36.09 10.78
N ALA A 137 -4.96 36.86 11.86
CA ALA A 137 -5.99 37.81 12.30
C ALA A 137 -5.38 39.19 12.57
N LYS A 138 -6.22 40.22 12.38
CA LYS A 138 -5.88 41.63 12.56
C LYS A 138 -7.09 42.35 13.18
N THR A 139 -6.85 43.17 14.19
CA THR A 139 -7.89 43.92 14.90
C THR A 139 -7.36 45.29 15.34
N GLN A 140 -8.25 46.22 15.62
CA GLN A 140 -7.90 47.55 16.16
C GLN A 140 -8.32 47.62 17.62
N ILE A 141 -7.56 48.36 18.42
CA ILE A 141 -7.85 48.62 19.83
C ILE A 141 -8.70 49.89 19.91
N TYR A 142 -9.90 49.77 20.50
CA TYR A 142 -10.83 50.90 20.68
C TYR A 142 -10.66 51.60 22.02
N GLU A 143 -10.30 50.85 23.05
CA GLU A 143 -10.28 51.36 24.41
C GLU A 143 -9.31 50.52 25.25
N VAL A 144 -8.55 51.19 26.12
CA VAL A 144 -7.73 50.57 27.17
C VAL A 144 -8.60 50.50 28.42
N LEU A 145 -8.93 49.29 28.88
CA LEU A 145 -9.79 49.07 30.05
C LEU A 145 -8.98 49.05 31.35
N SER A 146 -7.76 48.53 31.29
CA SER A 146 -6.75 48.52 32.36
C SER A 146 -5.35 48.42 31.76
N GLU A 147 -4.29 48.42 32.58
CA GLU A 147 -2.88 48.35 32.13
C GLU A 147 -2.61 47.22 31.11
N LYS A 148 -3.33 46.09 31.21
CA LYS A 148 -3.11 44.90 30.36
C LYS A 148 -4.34 44.46 29.56
N GLN A 149 -5.49 45.12 29.70
CA GLN A 149 -6.75 44.71 29.06
C GLN A 149 -7.23 45.73 28.04
N TYR A 150 -7.47 45.25 26.82
CA TYR A 150 -7.79 46.08 25.66
C TYR A 150 -9.11 45.63 25.04
N ARG A 151 -10.05 46.57 24.85
CA ARG A 151 -11.26 46.32 24.06
C ARG A 151 -10.91 46.47 22.58
N VAL A 152 -11.08 45.40 21.83
CA VAL A 152 -10.79 45.34 20.40
C VAL A 152 -12.08 45.31 19.57
N LYS A 153 -11.98 45.57 18.27
CA LYS A 153 -13.12 45.46 17.35
C LYS A 153 -13.65 44.04 17.23
N ASN A 154 -12.72 43.08 17.17
CA ASN A 154 -13.01 41.66 17.05
C ASN A 154 -11.84 40.88 17.68
N ASN A 155 -12.12 39.94 18.57
CA ASN A 155 -11.12 39.05 19.16
C ASN A 155 -11.04 37.68 18.46
N ALA A 156 -11.85 37.43 17.43
CA ALA A 156 -11.80 36.16 16.69
C ALA A 156 -10.42 35.90 16.09
N GLY A 157 -9.85 34.74 16.42
CA GLY A 157 -8.53 34.31 15.98
C GLY A 157 -7.40 34.59 16.98
N PHE A 158 -7.65 35.40 18.02
CA PHE A 158 -6.69 35.64 19.10
C PHE A 158 -6.96 34.66 20.25
N ASN A 159 -6.16 33.62 20.37
CA ASN A 159 -6.34 32.58 21.38
C ASN A 159 -5.34 32.74 22.52
N VAL A 160 -5.70 32.20 23.68
CA VAL A 160 -4.80 32.19 24.84
C VAL A 160 -3.50 31.47 24.50
N GLY A 161 -2.37 32.10 24.84
CA GLY A 161 -1.02 31.62 24.55
C GLY A 161 -0.45 32.08 23.21
N ASP A 162 -1.25 32.70 22.33
CA ASP A 162 -0.76 33.21 21.04
C ASP A 162 0.16 34.42 21.24
N VAL A 163 1.23 34.47 20.45
CA VAL A 163 2.06 35.67 20.31
C VAL A 163 1.38 36.61 19.34
N VAL A 164 1.29 37.88 19.72
CA VAL A 164 0.69 38.96 18.94
C VAL A 164 1.69 40.07 18.74
N ALA A 165 1.54 40.82 17.65
CA ALA A 165 2.29 42.02 17.37
C ALA A 165 1.33 43.20 17.32
N PHE A 166 1.55 44.19 18.18
CA PHE A 166 0.94 45.50 18.05
C PHE A 166 1.84 46.36 17.16
N GLU A 167 1.29 46.88 16.06
CA GLU A 167 2.01 47.70 15.11
C GLU A 167 1.46 49.13 15.12
N ALA A 168 2.34 50.11 15.34
CA ALA A 168 2.04 51.53 15.25
C ALA A 168 3.23 52.26 14.61
N ALA A 169 2.96 53.14 13.63
CA ALA A 169 3.98 53.93 12.92
C ALA A 169 5.16 53.09 12.36
N GLY A 170 4.90 51.84 11.95
CA GLY A 170 5.90 50.92 11.40
C GLY A 170 6.82 50.25 12.43
N GLN A 171 6.54 50.43 13.73
CA GLN A 171 7.20 49.70 14.81
C GLN A 171 6.28 48.62 15.37
N LYS A 172 6.84 47.44 15.65
CA LYS A 172 6.13 46.30 16.25
C LYS A 172 6.53 46.10 17.70
N GLN A 173 5.53 45.92 18.55
CA GLN A 173 5.68 45.45 19.93
C GLN A 173 5.07 44.06 20.03
N TYR A 174 5.86 43.07 20.45
CA TYR A 174 5.37 41.71 20.61
C TYR A 174 4.87 41.48 22.04
N ASN A 175 3.78 40.74 22.16
CA ASN A 175 3.18 40.39 23.44
C ASN A 175 2.52 39.01 23.35
N LYS A 176 2.02 38.49 24.48
CA LYS A 176 1.29 37.22 24.53
C LYS A 176 -0.13 37.42 25.05
N VAL A 177 -1.08 36.72 24.45
CA VAL A 177 -2.49 36.72 24.90
C VAL A 177 -2.64 35.85 26.15
N ILE A 178 -3.11 36.43 27.24
CA ILE A 178 -3.43 35.75 28.50
C ILE A 178 -4.91 35.38 28.57
N ALA A 179 -5.79 36.27 28.09
CA ALA A 179 -7.23 36.03 28.00
C ALA A 179 -7.79 36.69 26.73
N SER A 180 -8.83 36.08 26.16
CA SER A 180 -9.52 36.60 24.97
C SER A 180 -10.99 36.20 25.03
N GLN A 181 -11.85 37.12 25.48
CA GLN A 181 -13.30 36.90 25.65
C GLN A 181 -14.06 38.20 25.43
N ASP A 182 -15.26 38.14 24.86
CA ASP A 182 -16.16 39.29 24.69
C ASP A 182 -15.51 40.53 24.04
N ASN A 183 -14.66 40.32 23.02
CA ASN A 183 -13.87 41.37 22.36
C ASN A 183 -12.91 42.12 23.29
N ILE A 184 -12.54 41.52 24.41
CA ILE A 184 -11.50 41.98 25.33
C ILE A 184 -10.32 41.01 25.21
N ILE A 185 -9.14 41.56 24.97
CA ILE A 185 -7.87 40.82 24.95
C ILE A 185 -7.04 41.32 26.13
N GLU A 186 -6.62 40.38 26.98
CA GLU A 186 -5.64 40.61 28.04
C GLU A 186 -4.26 40.16 27.56
N LEU A 187 -3.26 41.03 27.68
CA LEU A 187 -1.89 40.77 27.28
C LEU A 187 -0.99 40.52 28.50
N ALA A 188 0.13 39.82 28.30
CA ALA A 188 1.05 39.47 29.37
C ALA A 188 1.72 40.70 29.97
N GLU A 189 2.07 41.68 29.13
CA GLU A 189 2.62 42.97 29.54
C GLU A 189 1.79 44.14 28.99
N GLU A 190 1.98 45.33 29.56
CA GLU A 190 1.39 46.57 29.03
C GLU A 190 2.05 46.93 27.68
N LEU A 191 1.25 47.43 26.74
CA LEU A 191 1.73 47.99 25.48
C LEU A 191 2.20 49.43 25.68
N ASP A 192 3.35 49.79 25.12
CA ASP A 192 3.92 51.12 25.27
C ASP A 192 3.24 52.14 24.33
N GLY A 193 2.93 53.32 24.88
CA GLY A 193 2.46 54.48 24.11
C GLY A 193 0.95 54.52 23.85
N ASP A 194 0.53 55.33 22.87
CA ASP A 194 -0.88 55.47 22.52
C ASP A 194 -1.33 54.36 21.56
N VAL A 195 -2.05 53.38 22.10
CA VAL A 195 -2.45 52.16 21.39
C VAL A 195 -3.81 52.22 20.70
N VAL A 196 -4.62 53.24 20.98
CA VAL A 196 -6.00 53.32 20.50
C VAL A 196 -6.06 53.87 19.07
N ASP A 197 -6.86 53.23 18.22
CA ASP A 197 -7.19 53.70 16.88
C ASP A 197 -8.63 53.30 16.52
N ALA A 198 -9.55 54.25 16.67
CA ALA A 198 -10.97 54.09 16.34
C ALA A 198 -11.31 54.51 14.89
N GLY A 199 -10.29 54.76 14.05
CA GLY A 199 -10.49 55.16 12.67
C GLY A 199 -11.20 54.10 11.82
N LEU A 200 -11.82 54.52 10.73
CA LEU A 200 -12.38 53.61 9.71
C LEU A 200 -11.27 52.85 8.96
N LEU A 201 -10.08 53.45 8.85
CA LEU A 201 -8.86 52.87 8.29
C LEU A 201 -7.76 52.94 9.36
N PRO A 202 -7.67 51.95 10.26
CA PRO A 202 -6.74 52.00 11.37
C PRO A 202 -5.29 51.90 10.88
N SER A 203 -4.47 52.81 11.39
CA SER A 203 -3.01 52.81 11.24
C SER A 203 -2.32 52.03 12.36
N LYS A 204 -2.98 51.87 13.51
CA LYS A 204 -2.49 51.08 14.65
C LYS A 204 -3.31 49.82 14.84
N VAL A 205 -2.66 48.66 14.85
CA VAL A 205 -3.37 47.38 14.78
C VAL A 205 -2.66 46.30 15.58
N LEU A 206 -3.44 45.42 16.16
CA LEU A 206 -2.98 44.19 16.78
C LEU A 206 -3.15 43.04 15.78
N THR A 207 -2.08 42.30 15.51
CA THR A 207 -2.06 41.15 14.61
C THR A 207 -1.58 39.89 15.33
N THR A 208 -2.10 38.73 14.96
CA THR A 208 -1.51 37.45 15.38
C THR A 208 -0.19 37.21 14.66
N SER A 209 0.74 36.50 15.31
CA SER A 209 2.04 36.15 14.75
C SER A 209 2.12 34.65 14.50
N GLU A 210 2.17 34.27 13.22
CA GLU A 210 2.29 32.90 12.74
C GLU A 210 3.38 32.83 11.65
N PHE A 211 3.56 31.67 11.03
CA PHE A 211 4.42 31.53 9.86
C PHE A 211 3.80 30.59 8.82
N THR A 212 4.20 30.76 7.57
CA THR A 212 3.93 29.82 6.50
C THR A 212 5.15 28.92 6.32
N LEU A 213 4.91 27.61 6.23
CA LEU A 213 5.92 26.58 5.99
C LEU A 213 5.76 26.06 4.55
N HIS A 214 6.75 26.28 3.71
CA HIS A 214 6.85 25.67 2.39
C HIS A 214 7.87 24.53 2.43
N VAL A 215 7.49 23.34 2.02
CA VAL A 215 8.34 22.15 1.99
C VAL A 215 8.49 21.69 0.55
N PHE A 216 9.73 21.50 0.09
CA PHE A 216 10.06 21.17 -1.28
C PHE A 216 10.91 19.90 -1.35
N TYR A 217 10.57 19.00 -2.28
CA TYR A 217 11.38 17.85 -2.66
C TYR A 217 11.15 17.50 -4.13
N GLY A 218 12.17 17.67 -4.98
CA GLY A 218 12.02 17.50 -6.43
C GLY A 218 10.93 18.42 -6.97
N ASP A 219 9.91 17.83 -7.61
CA ASP A 219 8.74 18.54 -8.14
C ASP A 219 7.58 18.61 -7.12
N GLU A 220 7.69 17.97 -5.96
CA GLU A 220 6.68 18.00 -4.90
C GLU A 220 6.87 19.24 -4.01
N ALA A 221 5.76 19.94 -3.76
CA ALA A 221 5.70 21.06 -2.85
C ALA A 221 4.48 20.96 -1.92
N GLU A 222 4.70 21.10 -0.62
CA GLU A 222 3.63 21.19 0.40
C GLU A 222 3.70 22.58 1.05
N THR A 223 2.54 23.23 1.22
CA THR A 223 2.46 24.54 1.87
C THR A 223 1.47 24.48 3.03
N TYR A 224 1.92 24.93 4.19
CA TYR A 224 1.14 25.03 5.41
C TYR A 224 1.11 26.49 5.83
N GLU A 225 -0.05 27.13 5.69
CA GLU A 225 -0.23 28.53 6.02
C GLU A 225 -0.62 28.72 7.49
N LYS A 226 -0.22 29.87 8.07
CA LYS A 226 -0.67 30.32 9.40
C LYS A 226 -0.40 29.27 10.48
N VAL A 227 0.79 28.70 10.48
CA VAL A 227 1.26 27.71 11.44
C VAL A 227 1.68 28.41 12.74
N SER A 228 1.34 27.80 13.87
CA SER A 228 1.65 28.31 15.20
C SER A 228 2.58 27.38 15.99
N LEU A 229 3.38 27.95 16.90
CA LEU A 229 4.13 27.23 17.92
C LEU A 229 3.34 27.07 19.24
N ASN A 230 2.14 27.65 19.34
CA ASN A 230 1.28 27.47 20.50
C ASN A 230 0.69 26.04 20.50
N ILE A 231 1.11 25.20 21.44
CA ILE A 231 0.68 23.79 21.55
C ILE A 231 -0.84 23.61 21.72
N SER A 232 -1.49 24.59 22.36
CA SER A 232 -2.94 24.60 22.57
C SER A 232 -3.71 24.98 21.31
N ALA A 233 -3.05 25.61 20.33
CA ALA A 233 -3.69 26.06 19.11
C ALA A 233 -4.03 24.89 18.16
N ALA A 234 -5.11 25.04 17.40
CA ALA A 234 -5.52 24.05 16.41
C ALA A 234 -4.58 24.00 15.18
N ASN A 235 -3.94 25.14 14.89
CA ASN A 235 -2.93 25.33 13.84
C ASN A 235 -1.49 25.11 14.35
N HIS A 236 -1.32 24.40 15.47
CA HIS A 236 0.00 24.00 15.96
C HIS A 236 0.75 23.16 14.93
N ILE A 237 2.06 23.40 14.81
CA ILE A 237 2.90 22.82 13.75
C ILE A 237 2.85 21.29 13.69
N GLU A 238 2.94 20.57 14.82
CA GLU A 238 2.90 19.11 14.79
C GLU A 238 1.57 18.59 14.25
N LYS A 239 0.46 19.22 14.64
CA LYS A 239 -0.90 18.82 14.23
C LYS A 239 -1.09 19.03 12.73
N ILE A 240 -0.68 20.19 12.22
CA ILE A 240 -0.88 20.57 10.81
C ILE A 240 0.05 19.78 9.89
N VAL A 241 1.31 19.62 10.27
CA VAL A 241 2.33 18.93 9.46
C VAL A 241 2.22 17.39 9.56
N SER A 242 1.42 16.85 10.48
CA SER A 242 1.16 15.40 10.60
C SER A 242 0.71 14.73 9.29
N ARG A 243 0.10 15.50 8.38
CA ARG A 243 -0.40 15.05 7.06
C ARG A 243 0.65 15.13 5.94
N SER A 244 1.87 15.58 6.24
CA SER A 244 2.95 15.69 5.26
C SER A 244 3.39 14.31 4.75
N ASN A 245 3.65 14.25 3.45
CA ASN A 245 4.28 13.11 2.79
C ASN A 245 5.81 13.25 2.72
N ILE A 246 6.34 14.45 3.01
CA ILE A 246 7.76 14.80 2.82
C ILE A 246 8.51 14.85 4.16
N ILE A 247 7.90 15.40 5.21
CA ILE A 247 8.55 15.60 6.51
C ILE A 247 7.70 15.11 7.69
N THR A 248 8.36 14.93 8.82
CA THR A 248 7.75 14.82 10.14
C THR A 248 8.36 15.92 11.02
N VAL A 249 7.52 16.59 11.81
CA VAL A 249 7.95 17.63 12.75
C VAL A 249 7.58 17.18 14.15
N LYS A 250 8.53 17.37 15.08
CA LYS A 250 8.31 17.28 16.52
C LYS A 250 8.70 18.60 17.18
N ASP A 251 7.81 19.12 17.99
CA ASP A 251 8.00 20.28 18.85
C ASP A 251 8.74 19.84 20.12
N LEU A 252 9.93 20.42 20.33
CA LEU A 252 10.82 20.13 21.44
C LEU A 252 10.65 21.11 22.61
N THR A 253 9.73 22.05 22.49
CA THR A 253 9.52 23.09 23.52
C THR A 253 8.92 22.52 24.79
N GLU A 254 8.26 21.35 24.72
CA GLU A 254 7.57 20.70 25.85
C GLU A 254 6.55 21.63 26.54
N GLY A 255 5.99 22.60 25.81
CA GLY A 255 5.08 23.62 26.35
C GLY A 255 5.77 24.70 27.19
N LYS A 256 7.10 24.80 27.16
CA LYS A 256 7.84 25.90 27.78
C LYS A 256 7.44 27.22 27.13
N ASP A 257 7.40 28.26 27.95
CA ASP A 257 7.17 29.61 27.45
C ASP A 257 8.40 30.12 26.67
N LEU A 258 8.19 30.42 25.39
CA LEU A 258 9.21 30.98 24.49
C LEU A 258 9.31 32.51 24.56
N GLY A 259 8.54 33.14 25.44
CA GLY A 259 8.41 34.58 25.56
C GLY A 259 7.50 35.18 24.49
N ALA A 260 7.37 36.50 24.53
CA ALA A 260 6.68 37.30 23.53
C ALA A 260 7.58 37.55 22.31
N ILE A 261 7.99 36.48 21.62
CA ILE A 261 8.85 36.54 20.43
C ILE A 261 8.08 35.92 19.27
N ALA A 262 8.08 36.58 18.12
CA ALA A 262 7.44 36.06 16.91
C ALA A 262 7.95 34.65 16.57
N PRO A 263 7.08 33.67 16.21
CA PRO A 263 7.49 32.33 15.86
C PRO A 263 8.57 32.26 14.78
N PHE A 264 8.54 33.16 13.79
CA PHE A 264 9.60 33.24 12.78
C PHE A 264 10.97 33.58 13.39
N GLU A 265 11.03 34.54 14.32
CA GLU A 265 12.28 34.95 14.98
C GLU A 265 12.77 33.89 15.98
N VAL A 266 11.84 33.18 16.62
CA VAL A 266 12.15 32.02 17.47
C VAL A 266 12.88 30.95 16.66
N LEU A 267 12.36 30.63 15.47
CA LEU A 267 12.93 29.59 14.60
C LEU A 267 14.22 30.05 13.90
N SER A 268 14.21 31.21 13.28
CA SER A 268 15.33 31.70 12.46
C SER A 268 16.46 32.31 13.27
N GLY A 269 16.17 32.87 14.45
CA GLY A 269 17.09 33.75 15.17
C GLY A 269 17.28 35.13 14.53
N GLU A 270 16.57 35.41 13.44
CA GLU A 270 16.64 36.63 12.64
C GLU A 270 15.32 37.42 12.78
N ASN A 271 15.35 38.72 12.50
CA ASN A 271 14.16 39.56 12.56
C ASN A 271 13.17 39.24 11.41
N GLU A 272 11.86 39.39 11.65
CA GLU A 272 10.83 39.14 10.62
C GLU A 272 11.03 39.93 9.32
N SER A 273 11.72 41.08 9.35
CA SER A 273 12.03 41.90 8.17
C SER A 273 12.89 41.17 7.11
N VAL A 274 13.61 40.11 7.48
CA VAL A 274 14.34 39.24 6.53
C VAL A 274 13.35 38.50 5.61
N GLY A 275 12.12 38.26 6.08
CA GLY A 275 10.99 37.78 5.27
C GLY A 275 11.03 36.29 4.91
N LYS A 276 12.18 35.62 4.99
CA LYS A 276 12.27 34.17 4.80
C LYS A 276 13.47 33.56 5.50
N PHE A 277 13.33 32.30 5.90
CA PHE A 277 14.39 31.51 6.50
C PHE A 277 14.35 30.08 5.94
N GLN A 278 15.51 29.50 5.66
CA GLN A 278 15.60 28.20 4.99
C GLN A 278 16.23 27.15 5.90
N ILE A 279 15.50 26.04 6.06
CA ILE A 279 15.94 24.86 6.80
C ILE A 279 16.35 23.79 5.78
N ALA A 280 17.55 23.25 5.95
CA ALA A 280 18.04 22.13 5.17
C ALA A 280 18.14 20.88 6.05
N LEU A 281 17.67 19.75 5.53
CA LEU A 281 17.86 18.46 6.19
C LEU A 281 19.16 17.81 5.71
N SER A 282 19.82 17.08 6.61
CA SER A 282 21.06 16.36 6.31
C SER A 282 21.17 15.08 7.15
N GLY A 283 22.14 14.20 6.82
CA GLY A 283 22.38 12.97 7.57
C GLY A 283 21.47 11.79 7.20
N GLY A 284 20.58 11.96 6.22
CA GLY A 284 19.80 10.87 5.66
C GLY A 284 20.68 9.87 4.92
N SER A 285 20.41 8.59 5.11
CA SER A 285 21.20 7.49 4.55
C SER A 285 20.29 6.36 4.08
N ASN A 286 20.65 5.75 2.95
CA ASN A 286 20.00 4.54 2.44
C ASN A 286 20.35 3.29 3.25
N GLY A 287 21.31 3.39 4.19
CA GLY A 287 21.86 2.26 4.91
C GLY A 287 22.89 1.49 4.08
N SER A 288 23.40 0.39 4.62
CA SER A 288 24.42 -0.42 3.97
C SER A 288 23.85 -1.75 3.46
N ILE A 289 24.35 -2.21 2.30
CA ILE A 289 23.87 -3.46 1.70
C ILE A 289 24.10 -4.68 2.62
N ALA A 290 25.15 -4.64 3.46
CA ALA A 290 25.42 -5.66 4.47
C ALA A 290 24.34 -5.77 5.55
N GLN A 291 23.50 -4.73 5.71
CA GLN A 291 22.36 -4.71 6.63
C GLN A 291 21.03 -5.04 5.94
N VAL A 292 21.06 -5.43 4.66
CA VAL A 292 19.93 -6.06 3.97
C VAL A 292 19.94 -7.55 4.29
N THR A 293 19.40 -7.90 5.46
CA THR A 293 19.31 -9.29 5.91
C THR A 293 17.94 -9.91 5.57
N PRO A 294 17.81 -11.24 5.59
CA PRO A 294 16.52 -11.93 5.42
C PRO A 294 15.41 -11.39 6.34
N ASP A 295 15.77 -11.00 7.57
CA ASP A 295 14.82 -10.50 8.57
C ASP A 295 14.10 -9.22 8.13
N VAL A 296 14.76 -8.37 7.34
CA VAL A 296 14.15 -7.13 6.83
C VAL A 296 12.97 -7.47 5.90
N PHE A 297 13.09 -8.52 5.09
CA PHE A 297 12.01 -8.97 4.21
C PHE A 297 10.95 -9.78 4.95
N MET A 298 11.34 -10.70 5.83
CA MET A 298 10.39 -11.47 6.64
C MET A 298 9.53 -10.56 7.51
N GLY A 299 10.15 -9.49 8.04
CA GLY A 299 9.50 -8.50 8.88
C GLY A 299 9.17 -9.02 10.27
N VAL A 300 8.71 -8.09 11.11
CA VAL A 300 8.33 -8.35 12.50
C VAL A 300 6.88 -7.94 12.69
N ASP A 301 6.10 -8.79 13.35
CA ASP A 301 4.77 -8.43 13.84
C ASP A 301 4.89 -7.70 15.19
N ARG A 302 4.69 -6.38 15.17
CA ARG A 302 4.60 -5.54 16.38
C ARG A 302 3.16 -5.08 16.68
N GLY A 303 2.18 -5.79 16.15
CA GLY A 303 0.76 -5.46 16.21
C GLY A 303 0.27 -4.62 15.03
N PRO A 304 -1.06 -4.38 14.96
CA PRO A 304 -1.69 -3.66 13.86
C PRO A 304 -1.06 -2.28 13.63
N GLY A 305 -0.83 -1.95 12.36
CA GLY A 305 -0.21 -0.68 11.96
C GLY A 305 1.29 -0.53 12.27
N LYS A 306 1.95 -1.53 12.87
CA LYS A 306 3.39 -1.51 13.20
C LYS A 306 4.18 -2.69 12.62
N ARG A 307 3.57 -3.41 11.68
CA ARG A 307 4.17 -4.57 11.02
C ARG A 307 5.10 -4.12 9.89
N THR A 308 6.09 -4.94 9.57
CA THR A 308 7.09 -4.67 8.53
C THR A 308 7.19 -5.86 7.57
N GLY A 309 7.86 -5.70 6.43
CA GLY A 309 8.15 -6.81 5.49
C GLY A 309 6.90 -7.61 5.08
N ILE A 310 7.01 -8.94 5.04
CA ILE A 310 5.89 -9.86 4.76
C ILE A 310 4.75 -9.70 5.78
N GLN A 311 5.07 -9.50 7.06
CA GLN A 311 4.06 -9.39 8.12
C GLN A 311 3.09 -8.21 7.90
N SER A 312 3.52 -7.16 7.18
CA SER A 312 2.65 -6.02 6.86
C SER A 312 1.41 -6.38 6.04
N PHE A 313 1.43 -7.51 5.34
CA PHE A 313 0.30 -8.00 4.54
C PHE A 313 -0.69 -8.88 5.32
N ILE A 314 -0.50 -9.09 6.64
CA ILE A 314 -1.44 -9.88 7.46
C ILE A 314 -2.85 -9.28 7.42
N ASP A 315 -2.98 -7.97 7.65
CA ASP A 315 -4.29 -7.28 7.65
C ASP A 315 -4.76 -6.90 6.23
N ASN A 316 -3.99 -7.24 5.19
CA ASN A 316 -4.36 -6.96 3.81
C ASN A 316 -5.13 -8.15 3.22
N ASP A 317 -6.44 -8.02 3.15
CA ASP A 317 -7.38 -8.99 2.60
C ASP A 317 -7.61 -8.83 1.08
N VAL A 318 -7.08 -7.76 0.47
CA VAL A 318 -7.34 -7.43 -0.94
C VAL A 318 -6.29 -8.03 -1.89
N VAL A 319 -5.08 -8.28 -1.41
CA VAL A 319 -3.98 -8.88 -2.19
C VAL A 319 -4.22 -10.37 -2.38
N SER A 320 -4.21 -10.81 -3.64
CA SER A 320 -4.41 -12.21 -4.01
C SER A 320 -3.20 -12.87 -4.69
N ILE A 321 -2.20 -12.08 -5.10
CA ILE A 321 -0.94 -12.56 -5.68
C ILE A 321 0.22 -11.73 -5.14
N ILE A 322 1.32 -12.35 -4.70
CA ILE A 322 2.41 -11.65 -3.99
C ILE A 322 3.80 -12.12 -4.42
N ALA A 323 4.77 -11.20 -4.47
CA ALA A 323 6.17 -11.50 -4.75
C ALA A 323 7.14 -10.58 -3.97
N ILE A 324 8.38 -11.06 -3.84
CA ILE A 324 9.53 -10.30 -3.34
C ILE A 324 10.59 -10.31 -4.46
N PRO A 325 10.49 -9.39 -5.43
CA PRO A 325 11.21 -9.51 -6.69
C PRO A 325 12.73 -9.55 -6.51
N GLY A 326 13.36 -10.61 -7.02
CA GLY A 326 14.82 -10.77 -7.01
C GLY A 326 15.40 -11.25 -5.68
N VAL A 327 14.58 -11.43 -4.64
CA VAL A 327 15.03 -12.02 -3.38
C VAL A 327 14.85 -13.53 -3.45
N THR A 328 15.96 -14.22 -3.68
CA THR A 328 15.96 -15.68 -3.90
C THR A 328 16.55 -16.48 -2.73
N GLU A 329 16.75 -15.82 -1.59
CA GLU A 329 17.17 -16.46 -0.35
C GLU A 329 16.08 -17.46 0.12
N PRO A 330 16.41 -18.75 0.32
CA PRO A 330 15.41 -19.78 0.64
C PRO A 330 14.57 -19.46 1.89
N THR A 331 15.18 -18.89 2.93
CA THR A 331 14.48 -18.55 4.18
C THR A 331 13.38 -17.52 3.97
N VAL A 332 13.66 -16.48 3.17
CA VAL A 332 12.68 -15.43 2.83
C VAL A 332 11.57 -16.00 1.95
N GLN A 333 11.92 -16.80 0.94
CA GLN A 333 10.92 -17.42 0.06
C GLN A 333 10.02 -18.39 0.83
N LEU A 334 10.57 -19.20 1.74
CA LEU A 334 9.78 -20.09 2.61
C LEU A 334 8.84 -19.30 3.53
N SER A 335 9.30 -18.15 4.06
CA SER A 335 8.45 -17.25 4.84
C SER A 335 7.28 -16.71 4.02
N LEU A 336 7.51 -16.34 2.75
CA LEU A 336 6.45 -15.88 1.85
C LEU A 336 5.45 -16.99 1.52
N VAL A 337 5.94 -18.22 1.30
CA VAL A 337 5.08 -19.40 1.07
C VAL A 337 4.23 -19.67 2.31
N ALA A 338 4.84 -19.73 3.50
CA ALA A 338 4.14 -19.94 4.75
C ALA A 338 3.08 -18.84 5.01
N HIS A 339 3.38 -17.59 4.67
CA HIS A 339 2.42 -16.50 4.76
C HIS A 339 1.18 -16.74 3.86
N CYS A 340 1.39 -17.23 2.64
CA CYS A 340 0.29 -17.57 1.73
C CYS A 340 -0.51 -18.79 2.20
N GLU A 341 0.17 -19.81 2.73
CA GLU A 341 -0.46 -21.02 3.27
C GLU A 341 -1.33 -20.73 4.50
N ASN A 342 -0.81 -19.93 5.43
CA ASN A 342 -1.50 -19.62 6.68
C ASN A 342 -2.74 -18.75 6.48
N LEU A 343 -2.71 -17.82 5.51
CA LEU A 343 -3.81 -16.89 5.28
C LEU A 343 -4.79 -17.39 4.23
N GLY A 344 -4.34 -18.26 3.31
CA GLY A 344 -5.20 -18.93 2.33
C GLY A 344 -5.78 -18.04 1.22
N SER A 345 -5.70 -16.72 1.36
CA SER A 345 -6.32 -15.75 0.46
C SER A 345 -5.43 -15.30 -0.70
N ARG A 346 -4.16 -15.73 -0.75
CA ARG A 346 -3.18 -15.25 -1.74
C ARG A 346 -2.17 -16.28 -2.17
N PHE A 347 -1.52 -16.01 -3.30
CA PHE A 347 -0.62 -16.93 -3.99
C PHE A 347 0.78 -16.32 -4.23
N ALA A 348 1.83 -17.04 -3.86
CA ALA A 348 3.22 -16.61 -4.01
C ALA A 348 3.77 -16.88 -5.43
N VAL A 349 4.43 -15.87 -6.00
CA VAL A 349 5.23 -16.02 -7.23
C VAL A 349 6.70 -15.84 -6.87
N LEU A 350 7.48 -16.89 -7.09
CA LEU A 350 8.87 -16.99 -6.67
C LEU A 350 9.82 -16.96 -7.87
N ASP A 351 10.94 -16.27 -7.69
CA ASP A 351 12.05 -16.23 -8.64
C ASP A 351 13.07 -17.32 -8.31
N ILE A 352 13.61 -17.99 -9.33
CA ILE A 352 14.79 -18.85 -9.17
C ILE A 352 16.05 -17.98 -9.20
N PRO A 353 17.06 -18.24 -8.35
CA PRO A 353 18.32 -17.51 -8.36
C PRO A 353 18.95 -17.44 -9.75
N ARG A 354 19.42 -16.26 -10.13
CA ARG A 354 19.87 -15.96 -11.51
C ARG A 354 21.00 -16.87 -11.96
N GLU A 355 21.94 -17.15 -11.07
CA GLU A 355 23.11 -17.97 -11.32
C GLU A 355 22.78 -19.44 -11.60
N LYS A 356 21.59 -19.91 -11.21
CA LYS A 356 21.13 -21.29 -11.43
C LYS A 356 20.58 -21.46 -12.83
N THR A 357 21.48 -21.62 -13.79
CA THR A 357 21.14 -21.77 -15.21
C THR A 357 21.02 -23.23 -15.66
N LYS A 358 21.72 -24.17 -15.02
CA LYS A 358 21.66 -25.59 -15.37
C LYS A 358 20.49 -26.29 -14.70
N VAL A 359 19.95 -27.32 -15.36
CA VAL A 359 18.82 -28.13 -14.85
C VAL A 359 19.07 -28.63 -13.42
N ALA A 360 20.25 -29.16 -13.12
CA ALA A 360 20.57 -29.69 -11.79
C ALA A 360 20.53 -28.59 -10.70
N ASP A 361 21.11 -27.42 -10.99
CA ASP A 361 21.15 -26.31 -10.03
C ASP A 361 19.74 -25.75 -9.76
N VAL A 362 18.95 -25.60 -10.83
CA VAL A 362 17.54 -25.21 -10.75
C VAL A 362 16.73 -26.21 -9.91
N MET A 363 16.94 -27.51 -10.11
CA MET A 363 16.28 -28.56 -9.33
C MET A 363 16.66 -28.50 -7.84
N THR A 364 17.92 -28.25 -7.51
CA THR A 364 18.35 -28.10 -6.11
C THR A 364 17.62 -26.95 -5.41
N HIS A 365 17.40 -25.81 -6.10
CA HIS A 365 16.57 -24.74 -5.53
C HIS A 365 15.11 -25.14 -5.39
N ARG A 366 14.55 -25.71 -6.45
CA ARG A 366 13.13 -26.08 -6.52
C ARG A 366 12.75 -27.07 -5.43
N ASN A 367 13.62 -28.05 -5.14
CA ASN A 367 13.34 -29.12 -4.18
C ASN A 367 13.24 -28.66 -2.72
N ILE A 368 13.57 -27.40 -2.42
CA ILE A 368 13.38 -26.80 -1.10
C ILE A 368 11.89 -26.56 -0.79
N PHE A 369 11.03 -26.47 -1.81
CA PHE A 369 9.64 -26.03 -1.70
C PHE A 369 8.67 -27.15 -2.05
N ASP A 370 7.63 -27.34 -1.25
CA ASP A 370 6.48 -28.19 -1.58
C ASP A 370 5.20 -27.49 -1.12
N SER A 371 4.60 -26.70 -2.02
CA SER A 371 3.38 -25.96 -1.69
C SER A 371 2.45 -25.80 -2.89
N SER A 372 1.15 -25.91 -2.61
CA SER A 372 0.13 -25.57 -3.61
C SER A 372 -0.03 -24.06 -3.79
N TYR A 373 0.42 -23.23 -2.83
CA TYR A 373 0.26 -21.78 -2.83
C TYR A 373 1.40 -21.01 -3.48
N ALA A 374 2.35 -21.70 -4.13
CA ALA A 374 3.51 -21.08 -4.75
C ALA A 374 3.77 -21.61 -6.16
N ALA A 375 4.31 -20.74 -7.02
CA ALA A 375 4.86 -21.13 -8.31
C ALA A 375 6.22 -20.48 -8.54
N MET A 376 7.12 -21.21 -9.19
CA MET A 376 8.49 -20.77 -9.48
C MET A 376 8.69 -20.51 -10.97
N TYR A 377 9.42 -19.44 -11.28
CA TYR A 377 9.67 -19.00 -12.65
C TYR A 377 11.16 -18.84 -12.93
N ASN A 378 11.57 -19.21 -14.14
CA ASN A 378 12.95 -19.16 -14.62
C ASN A 378 12.94 -19.10 -16.16
N PRO A 379 13.90 -18.47 -16.86
CA PRO A 379 14.98 -17.62 -16.37
C PRO A 379 14.59 -16.17 -16.18
N TRP A 380 15.57 -15.37 -15.75
CA TRP A 380 15.47 -13.93 -15.66
C TRP A 380 15.31 -13.30 -17.05
N LEU A 381 14.64 -12.14 -17.07
CA LEU A 381 14.22 -11.46 -18.29
C LEU A 381 15.21 -10.35 -18.62
N GLN A 382 15.66 -10.28 -19.87
CA GLN A 382 16.44 -9.16 -20.34
C GLN A 382 15.52 -8.01 -20.72
N VAL A 383 15.78 -6.81 -20.20
CA VAL A 383 14.99 -5.59 -20.41
C VAL A 383 15.91 -4.39 -20.57
N PHE A 384 15.42 -3.32 -21.18
CA PHE A 384 16.17 -2.06 -21.26
C PHE A 384 16.02 -1.27 -19.95
N ASP A 385 17.13 -0.95 -19.30
CA ASP A 385 17.19 -0.09 -18.10
C ASP A 385 17.22 1.38 -18.51
N PRO A 386 16.20 2.20 -18.20
CA PRO A 386 16.21 3.63 -18.51
C PRO A 386 17.25 4.44 -17.72
N LEU A 387 17.64 3.98 -16.53
CA LEU A 387 18.63 4.65 -15.67
C LEU A 387 20.04 4.46 -16.25
N ASP A 388 20.45 3.21 -16.47
CA ASP A 388 21.78 2.87 -16.99
C ASP A 388 21.88 2.94 -18.53
N LYS A 389 20.74 3.11 -19.23
CA LYS A 389 20.62 3.12 -20.70
C LYS A 389 21.24 1.90 -21.39
N ARG A 390 21.13 0.73 -20.75
CA ARG A 390 21.63 -0.55 -21.27
C ARG A 390 20.65 -1.68 -20.95
N ASN A 391 20.84 -2.82 -21.60
CA ASN A 391 20.06 -4.00 -21.25
C ASN A 391 20.58 -4.60 -19.94
N ILE A 392 19.66 -4.89 -19.03
CA ILE A 392 19.90 -5.58 -17.76
C ILE A 392 19.01 -6.82 -17.68
N TYR A 393 19.23 -7.66 -16.66
CA TYR A 393 18.38 -8.79 -16.35
C TYR A 393 17.58 -8.51 -15.08
N ILE A 394 16.27 -8.70 -15.14
CA ILE A 394 15.35 -8.53 -14.01
C ILE A 394 14.68 -9.86 -13.65
N PRO A 395 14.29 -10.04 -12.37
CA PRO A 395 13.51 -11.19 -11.95
C PRO A 395 12.16 -11.28 -12.68
N PRO A 396 11.68 -12.50 -13.02
CA PRO A 396 10.45 -12.67 -13.77
C PRO A 396 9.16 -12.39 -12.97
N SER A 397 9.18 -12.46 -11.64
CA SER A 397 7.99 -12.38 -10.77
C SER A 397 7.08 -11.18 -11.06
N GLY A 398 7.62 -9.98 -11.23
CA GLY A 398 6.83 -8.78 -11.57
C GLY A 398 6.08 -8.91 -12.90
N SER A 399 6.77 -9.39 -13.94
CA SER A 399 6.17 -9.64 -15.25
C SER A 399 5.11 -10.73 -15.19
N VAL A 400 5.39 -11.82 -14.47
CA VAL A 400 4.50 -12.98 -14.34
C VAL A 400 3.22 -12.62 -13.58
N ILE A 401 3.32 -11.88 -12.49
CA ILE A 401 2.16 -11.36 -11.75
C ILE A 401 1.32 -10.46 -12.66
N GLY A 402 1.94 -9.61 -13.49
CA GLY A 402 1.20 -8.82 -14.49
C GLY A 402 0.46 -9.70 -15.51
N ILE A 403 1.11 -10.78 -15.96
CA ILE A 403 0.49 -11.77 -16.85
C ILE A 403 -0.68 -12.49 -16.18
N TYR A 404 -0.58 -12.83 -14.89
CA TYR A 404 -1.69 -13.39 -14.13
C TYR A 404 -2.87 -12.42 -14.13
N SER A 405 -2.64 -11.15 -13.78
CA SER A 405 -3.68 -10.11 -13.78
C SER A 405 -4.35 -9.96 -15.14
N ARG A 406 -3.56 -9.89 -16.21
CA ARG A 406 -4.08 -9.80 -17.58
C ARG A 406 -4.89 -11.02 -17.99
N SER A 407 -4.38 -12.21 -17.67
CA SER A 407 -5.04 -13.48 -18.00
C SER A 407 -6.38 -13.58 -17.28
N ASP A 408 -6.41 -13.25 -16.01
CA ASP A 408 -7.63 -13.29 -15.20
C ASP A 408 -8.69 -12.29 -15.68
N GLN A 409 -8.29 -11.06 -15.97
CA GLN A 409 -9.22 -10.03 -16.45
C GLN A 409 -9.81 -10.34 -17.83
N THR A 410 -9.05 -11.02 -18.70
CA THR A 410 -9.48 -11.28 -20.08
C THR A 410 -10.12 -12.65 -20.28
N ARG A 411 -9.77 -13.65 -19.46
CA ARG A 411 -10.15 -15.05 -19.65
C ARG A 411 -10.62 -15.75 -18.36
N GLY A 412 -10.59 -15.06 -17.22
CA GLY A 412 -10.90 -15.61 -15.91
C GLY A 412 -9.74 -16.40 -15.30
N VAL A 413 -9.75 -16.50 -13.96
CA VAL A 413 -8.72 -17.17 -13.14
C VAL A 413 -8.57 -18.67 -13.47
N GLN A 414 -9.62 -19.28 -14.01
CA GLN A 414 -9.63 -20.68 -14.46
C GLN A 414 -8.67 -20.95 -15.62
N LYS A 415 -8.29 -19.94 -16.40
CA LYS A 415 -7.38 -20.10 -17.53
C LYS A 415 -5.93 -20.09 -17.05
N ALA A 416 -5.18 -21.13 -17.41
CA ALA A 416 -3.76 -21.22 -17.12
C ALA A 416 -2.97 -20.01 -17.68
N PRO A 417 -2.18 -19.28 -16.87
CA PRO A 417 -1.39 -18.13 -17.32
C PRO A 417 -0.10 -18.56 -18.05
N ALA A 418 -0.21 -19.54 -18.95
CA ALA A 418 0.86 -20.03 -19.82
C ALA A 418 0.51 -19.77 -21.30
N ASN A 419 1.51 -19.93 -22.17
CA ASN A 419 1.47 -19.51 -23.57
C ASN A 419 1.16 -18.00 -23.73
N GLU A 420 1.58 -17.21 -22.75
CA GLU A 420 1.38 -15.77 -22.68
C GLU A 420 2.66 -15.04 -23.05
N VAL A 421 2.56 -14.00 -23.88
CA VAL A 421 3.71 -13.17 -24.26
C VAL A 421 4.13 -12.32 -23.07
N VAL A 422 5.44 -12.27 -22.82
CA VAL A 422 6.05 -11.38 -21.83
C VAL A 422 6.33 -10.03 -22.49
N ARG A 423 5.56 -9.01 -22.13
CA ARG A 423 5.72 -7.65 -22.67
C ARG A 423 6.92 -6.97 -22.00
N GLY A 424 7.69 -6.22 -22.79
CA GLY A 424 8.90 -5.50 -22.36
C GLY A 424 10.18 -6.34 -22.31
N ALA A 425 10.09 -7.67 -22.41
CA ALA A 425 11.27 -8.53 -22.46
C ALA A 425 11.86 -8.56 -23.87
N VAL A 426 13.17 -8.30 -23.98
CA VAL A 426 13.93 -8.35 -25.24
C VAL A 426 14.83 -9.59 -25.36
N GLY A 427 15.00 -10.33 -24.26
CA GLY A 427 15.84 -11.52 -24.21
C GLY A 427 15.64 -12.30 -22.90
N LEU A 428 16.40 -13.39 -22.75
CA LEU A 428 16.43 -14.25 -21.58
C LEU A 428 17.87 -14.47 -21.13
N ASP A 429 18.10 -14.61 -19.83
CA ASP A 429 19.44 -14.81 -19.27
C ASP A 429 20.08 -16.14 -19.72
N CYS A 430 19.25 -17.19 -19.85
CA CYS A 430 19.64 -18.43 -20.49
C CYS A 430 18.51 -18.95 -21.41
N GLN A 431 18.85 -19.87 -22.32
CA GLN A 431 17.89 -20.48 -23.24
C GLN A 431 17.71 -21.95 -22.88
N TYR A 432 16.47 -22.35 -22.61
CA TYR A 432 16.14 -23.75 -22.37
C TYR A 432 15.59 -24.42 -23.63
N ASN A 433 16.11 -25.61 -23.92
CA ASN A 433 15.62 -26.47 -24.99
C ASN A 433 14.45 -27.35 -24.53
N LYS A 434 13.93 -28.19 -25.43
CA LYS A 434 12.81 -29.09 -25.14
C LYS A 434 13.17 -30.17 -24.11
N GLY A 435 14.34 -30.78 -24.21
CA GLY A 435 14.76 -31.83 -23.26
C GLY A 435 14.88 -31.31 -21.84
N GLU A 436 15.37 -30.08 -21.67
CA GLU A 436 15.45 -29.43 -20.35
C GLU A 436 14.06 -29.09 -19.79
N GLN A 437 13.15 -28.60 -20.64
CA GLN A 437 11.73 -28.41 -20.27
C GLN A 437 11.10 -29.73 -19.81
N ASP A 438 11.35 -30.82 -20.53
CA ASP A 438 10.77 -32.15 -20.23
C ASP A 438 11.23 -32.69 -18.86
N ILE A 439 12.34 -32.17 -18.31
CA ILE A 439 12.83 -32.49 -16.97
C ILE A 439 12.27 -31.52 -15.90
N LEU A 440 12.35 -30.22 -16.16
CA LEU A 440 12.04 -29.18 -15.17
C LEU A 440 10.53 -28.98 -14.95
N ASN A 441 9.73 -29.11 -16.00
CA ASN A 441 8.28 -28.90 -15.91
C ASN A 441 7.56 -29.96 -15.06
N PRO A 442 7.88 -31.28 -15.15
CA PRO A 442 7.44 -32.28 -14.17
C PRO A 442 7.61 -31.86 -12.71
N GLN A 443 8.72 -31.20 -12.41
CA GLN A 443 9.06 -30.74 -11.07
C GLN A 443 8.39 -29.41 -10.71
N GLY A 444 7.53 -28.82 -11.54
CA GLY A 444 6.84 -27.57 -11.20
C GLY A 444 7.69 -26.31 -11.34
N VAL A 445 8.73 -26.35 -12.18
CA VAL A 445 9.47 -25.15 -12.60
C VAL A 445 8.84 -24.62 -13.88
N ASN A 446 8.34 -23.39 -13.85
CA ASN A 446 7.71 -22.76 -15.01
C ASN A 446 8.74 -22.01 -15.83
N LEU A 447 9.09 -22.58 -16.99
CA LEU A 447 10.07 -21.95 -17.87
C LEU A 447 9.47 -20.82 -18.69
N ILE A 448 10.24 -19.75 -18.87
CA ILE A 448 10.01 -18.70 -19.85
C ILE A 448 10.91 -18.99 -21.03
N ARG A 449 10.34 -19.04 -22.24
CA ARG A 449 11.05 -19.50 -23.44
C ARG A 449 10.86 -18.55 -24.61
N HIS A 450 11.90 -18.41 -25.41
CA HIS A 450 11.84 -17.72 -26.68
C HIS A 450 11.44 -18.68 -27.80
N PHE A 451 10.39 -18.33 -28.54
CA PHE A 451 9.94 -19.06 -29.72
C PHE A 451 10.05 -18.15 -30.94
N ALA A 452 10.79 -18.59 -31.96
CA ALA A 452 10.95 -17.83 -33.20
C ALA A 452 9.57 -17.52 -33.82
N GLY A 453 9.33 -16.24 -34.11
CA GLY A 453 8.04 -15.75 -34.66
C GLY A 453 6.89 -15.63 -33.64
N GLN A 454 7.05 -16.11 -32.41
CA GLN A 454 6.02 -16.05 -31.36
C GLN A 454 6.42 -15.22 -30.13
N GLY A 455 7.70 -14.82 -30.04
CA GLY A 455 8.26 -14.00 -28.98
C GLY A 455 8.64 -14.78 -27.72
N ILE A 456 8.93 -14.04 -26.64
CA ILE A 456 9.21 -14.60 -25.32
C ILE A 456 7.90 -14.91 -24.62
N ARG A 457 7.73 -16.14 -24.14
CA ARG A 457 6.48 -16.64 -23.55
C ARG A 457 6.69 -17.37 -22.24
N VAL A 458 5.75 -17.18 -21.32
CA VAL A 458 5.60 -18.06 -20.17
C VAL A 458 5.13 -19.43 -20.66
N TRP A 459 5.90 -20.48 -20.37
CA TRP A 459 5.71 -21.83 -20.90
C TRP A 459 5.55 -22.88 -19.78
N GLY A 460 4.80 -22.51 -18.74
CA GLY A 460 4.43 -23.36 -17.62
C GLY A 460 3.40 -22.68 -16.73
N ALA A 461 2.54 -23.48 -16.07
CA ALA A 461 1.56 -23.00 -15.10
C ALA A 461 1.37 -24.00 -13.96
N ARG A 462 2.46 -24.57 -13.46
CA ARG A 462 2.49 -25.54 -12.36
C ARG A 462 2.89 -24.89 -11.04
N THR A 463 2.34 -25.41 -9.95
CA THR A 463 2.72 -25.03 -8.59
C THR A 463 3.98 -25.78 -8.15
N THR A 464 4.49 -25.47 -6.96
CA THR A 464 5.57 -26.25 -6.34
C THR A 464 5.07 -27.51 -5.62
N SER A 465 3.78 -27.86 -5.73
CA SER A 465 3.20 -28.98 -5.00
C SER A 465 3.57 -30.34 -5.58
N SER A 466 3.87 -31.30 -4.71
CA SER A 466 3.96 -32.72 -5.01
C SER A 466 2.59 -33.38 -5.18
N ASN A 467 1.52 -32.75 -4.69
CA ASN A 467 0.16 -33.26 -4.79
C ASN A 467 -0.42 -33.00 -6.19
N GLY A 468 -0.68 -34.08 -6.93
CA GLY A 468 -1.23 -34.03 -8.29
C GLY A 468 -2.59 -33.33 -8.42
N LEU A 469 -3.38 -33.21 -7.35
CA LEU A 469 -4.63 -32.44 -7.34
C LEU A 469 -4.38 -30.94 -7.46
N TRP A 470 -3.31 -30.46 -6.84
CA TRP A 470 -2.94 -29.04 -6.76
C TRP A 470 -1.81 -28.66 -7.72
N LYS A 471 -1.60 -29.49 -8.74
CA LYS A 471 -0.51 -29.35 -9.72
C LYS A 471 -0.49 -27.99 -10.44
N TYR A 472 -1.65 -27.39 -10.70
CA TYR A 472 -1.76 -26.22 -11.59
C TYR A 472 -2.08 -24.93 -10.86
N VAL A 473 -1.44 -23.85 -11.30
CA VAL A 473 -1.61 -22.49 -10.78
C VAL A 473 -3.06 -22.03 -10.87
N ASN A 474 -3.68 -22.16 -12.05
CA ASN A 474 -5.07 -21.73 -12.27
C ASN A 474 -6.07 -22.51 -11.39
N VAL A 475 -5.78 -23.78 -11.11
CA VAL A 475 -6.62 -24.58 -10.21
C VAL A 475 -6.51 -24.06 -8.79
N ARG A 476 -5.30 -23.85 -8.24
CA ARG A 476 -5.17 -23.30 -6.88
C ARG A 476 -5.82 -21.92 -6.77
N ARG A 477 -5.52 -21.03 -7.73
CA ARG A 477 -6.04 -19.66 -7.72
C ARG A 477 -7.57 -19.61 -7.89
N LEU A 478 -8.18 -20.55 -8.63
CA LEU A 478 -9.63 -20.68 -8.70
C LEU A 478 -10.25 -21.05 -7.35
N PHE A 479 -9.62 -21.95 -6.58
CA PHE A 479 -10.10 -22.27 -5.23
C PHE A 479 -9.99 -21.07 -4.30
N ILE A 480 -8.86 -20.36 -4.29
CA ILE A 480 -8.69 -19.12 -3.53
C ILE A 480 -9.78 -18.11 -3.89
N PHE A 481 -10.06 -17.93 -5.19
CA PHE A 481 -11.13 -17.06 -5.66
C PHE A 481 -12.50 -17.47 -5.11
N ILE A 482 -12.87 -18.75 -5.18
CA ILE A 482 -14.15 -19.27 -4.69
C ILE A 482 -14.25 -19.08 -3.17
N GLU A 483 -13.21 -19.45 -2.42
CA GLU A 483 -13.15 -19.36 -0.96
C GLU A 483 -13.32 -17.91 -0.47
N GLU A 484 -12.54 -16.97 -1.01
CA GLU A 484 -12.64 -15.56 -0.61
C GLU A 484 -13.92 -14.89 -1.10
N SER A 485 -14.46 -15.29 -2.27
CA SER A 485 -15.76 -14.76 -2.74
C SER A 485 -16.88 -15.17 -1.78
N ILE A 486 -16.95 -16.46 -1.42
CA ILE A 486 -17.96 -16.98 -0.50
C ILE A 486 -17.83 -16.28 0.85
N LYS A 487 -16.62 -16.27 1.44
CA LYS A 487 -16.34 -15.58 2.71
C LYS A 487 -16.84 -14.13 2.71
N ASN A 488 -16.49 -13.35 1.69
CA ASN A 488 -16.85 -11.94 1.62
C ASN A 488 -18.37 -11.72 1.47
N GLY A 489 -19.06 -12.53 0.66
CA GLY A 489 -20.51 -12.38 0.47
C GLY A 489 -21.40 -13.15 1.45
N THR A 490 -20.82 -13.93 2.38
CA THR A 490 -21.57 -14.57 3.47
C THR A 490 -21.31 -13.95 4.84
N ASN A 491 -20.68 -12.77 4.92
CA ASN A 491 -20.46 -12.07 6.20
C ASN A 491 -21.76 -11.76 6.97
N TRP A 492 -22.88 -11.56 6.26
CA TRP A 492 -24.20 -11.33 6.86
C TRP A 492 -24.75 -12.52 7.65
N VAL A 493 -24.18 -13.72 7.51
CA VAL A 493 -24.63 -14.95 8.21
C VAL A 493 -24.28 -14.90 9.70
N VAL A 494 -23.25 -14.12 10.06
CA VAL A 494 -22.77 -14.02 11.44
C VAL A 494 -23.83 -13.34 12.31
N PHE A 495 -24.14 -13.95 13.46
CA PHE A 495 -25.18 -13.53 14.42
C PHE A 495 -26.65 -13.72 13.97
N GLU A 496 -26.89 -14.37 12.83
CA GLU A 496 -28.23 -14.79 12.45
C GLU A 496 -28.70 -16.03 13.26
N PRO A 497 -30.01 -16.24 13.47
CA PRO A 497 -30.54 -17.45 14.09
C PRO A 497 -30.10 -18.71 13.33
N ASN A 498 -29.43 -19.64 14.02
CA ASN A 498 -28.93 -20.89 13.41
C ASN A 498 -30.07 -21.90 13.19
N ASP A 499 -30.88 -21.69 12.15
CA ASP A 499 -32.04 -22.50 11.81
C ASP A 499 -32.06 -22.98 10.34
N GLU A 500 -33.03 -23.84 10.00
CA GLU A 500 -33.19 -24.39 8.66
C GLU A 500 -33.46 -23.31 7.59
N GLN A 501 -34.03 -22.16 7.98
CA GLN A 501 -34.29 -21.04 7.08
C GLN A 501 -32.99 -20.33 6.69
N LEU A 502 -32.10 -20.11 7.67
CA LEU A 502 -30.74 -19.59 7.42
C LEU A 502 -29.96 -20.53 6.51
N TRP A 503 -29.97 -21.84 6.80
CA TRP A 503 -29.25 -22.83 6.00
C TRP A 503 -29.68 -22.82 4.54
N ALA A 504 -31.00 -22.79 4.29
CA ALA A 504 -31.54 -22.73 2.93
C ALA A 504 -31.17 -21.42 2.22
N ARG A 505 -31.09 -20.29 2.95
CA ARG A 505 -30.66 -18.99 2.40
C ARG A 505 -29.18 -18.99 2.03
N VAL A 506 -28.31 -19.56 2.88
CA VAL A 506 -26.88 -19.75 2.60
C VAL A 506 -26.69 -20.64 1.36
N GLN A 507 -27.38 -21.78 1.32
CA GLN A 507 -27.31 -22.71 0.19
C GLN A 507 -27.68 -22.03 -1.13
N ARG A 508 -28.82 -21.33 -1.18
CA ARG A 508 -29.26 -20.61 -2.40
C ARG A 508 -28.26 -19.55 -2.85
N THR A 509 -27.64 -18.85 -1.89
CA THR A 509 -26.67 -17.78 -2.17
C THR A 509 -25.42 -18.37 -2.83
N ILE A 510 -24.86 -19.43 -2.25
CA ILE A 510 -23.68 -20.13 -2.78
C ILE A 510 -23.99 -20.82 -4.11
N ASP A 511 -25.16 -21.44 -4.25
CA ASP A 511 -25.60 -22.10 -5.48
C ASP A 511 -25.68 -21.12 -6.67
N ALA A 512 -26.26 -19.94 -6.45
CA ALA A 512 -26.35 -18.89 -7.47
C ALA A 512 -24.96 -18.38 -7.90
N PHE A 513 -24.00 -18.34 -6.97
CA PHE A 513 -22.61 -17.99 -7.26
C PHE A 513 -21.91 -19.08 -8.08
N LEU A 514 -21.88 -20.32 -7.58
CA LEU A 514 -21.20 -21.42 -8.27
C LEU A 514 -21.83 -21.74 -9.63
N THR A 515 -23.13 -21.53 -9.80
CA THR A 515 -23.80 -21.62 -11.10
C THR A 515 -23.27 -20.58 -12.09
N ARG A 516 -22.99 -19.33 -11.66
CA ARG A 516 -22.33 -18.34 -12.53
C ARG A 516 -20.91 -18.77 -12.87
N VAL A 517 -20.13 -19.20 -11.88
CA VAL A 517 -18.75 -19.68 -12.08
C VAL A 517 -18.71 -20.86 -13.06
N TRP A 518 -19.67 -21.78 -13.01
CA TRP A 518 -19.83 -22.86 -13.99
C TRP A 518 -20.20 -22.33 -15.38
N ARG A 519 -21.17 -21.41 -15.50
CA ARG A 519 -21.57 -20.80 -16.78
C ARG A 519 -20.42 -20.04 -17.45
N ASP A 520 -19.52 -19.47 -16.66
CA ASP A 520 -18.30 -18.80 -17.13
C ASP A 520 -17.19 -19.80 -17.56
N GLY A 521 -17.49 -21.10 -17.49
CA GLY A 521 -16.60 -22.17 -17.95
C GLY A 521 -15.45 -22.48 -16.98
N ALA A 522 -15.53 -22.07 -15.71
CA ALA A 522 -14.51 -22.37 -14.71
C ALA A 522 -14.63 -23.78 -14.11
N LEU A 523 -15.84 -24.35 -14.11
CA LEU A 523 -16.12 -25.69 -13.59
C LEU A 523 -16.48 -26.66 -14.73
N MET A 524 -16.11 -27.93 -14.59
CA MET A 524 -16.41 -29.00 -15.55
C MET A 524 -17.85 -29.51 -15.40
N GLY A 525 -18.36 -30.24 -16.39
CA GLY A 525 -19.66 -30.91 -16.34
C GLY A 525 -20.69 -30.28 -17.27
N GLY A 526 -21.59 -31.12 -17.80
CA GLY A 526 -22.70 -30.70 -18.67
C GLY A 526 -23.89 -30.10 -17.91
N SER A 527 -23.89 -30.23 -16.58
CA SER A 527 -24.90 -29.67 -15.66
C SER A 527 -24.27 -29.18 -14.36
N PRO A 528 -24.90 -28.25 -13.62
CA PRO A 528 -24.40 -27.77 -12.33
C PRO A 528 -24.12 -28.88 -11.31
N SER A 529 -24.96 -29.92 -11.27
CA SER A 529 -24.82 -31.07 -10.35
C SER A 529 -23.61 -31.95 -10.62
N GLU A 530 -23.06 -31.93 -11.85
CA GLU A 530 -21.78 -32.57 -12.17
C GLU A 530 -20.59 -31.66 -11.80
N ALA A 531 -20.83 -30.35 -11.77
CA ALA A 531 -19.81 -29.32 -11.58
C ALA A 531 -19.51 -29.04 -10.12
N PHE A 532 -20.54 -29.00 -9.27
CA PHE A 532 -20.39 -28.74 -7.84
C PHE A 532 -21.54 -29.36 -7.03
N TYR A 533 -21.32 -29.49 -5.72
CA TYR A 533 -22.36 -29.78 -4.75
C TYR A 533 -22.21 -28.88 -3.52
N ILE A 534 -23.33 -28.60 -2.87
CA ILE A 534 -23.41 -27.83 -1.62
C ILE A 534 -24.26 -28.65 -0.66
N ASN A 535 -23.70 -29.03 0.48
CA ASN A 535 -24.38 -29.77 1.52
C ASN A 535 -24.36 -28.94 2.81
N ILE A 536 -25.54 -28.57 3.29
CA ILE A 536 -25.72 -27.80 4.53
C ILE A 536 -27.02 -28.27 5.20
N GLY A 537 -26.90 -28.70 6.45
CA GLY A 537 -28.05 -29.11 7.26
C GLY A 537 -27.67 -30.16 8.29
N ARG A 538 -28.65 -30.96 8.74
CA ARG A 538 -28.44 -32.04 9.73
C ARG A 538 -27.53 -33.17 9.24
N SER A 539 -27.26 -33.23 7.93
CA SER A 539 -26.28 -34.13 7.31
C SER A 539 -24.83 -33.69 7.56
N THR A 540 -24.59 -32.41 7.81
CA THR A 540 -23.26 -31.81 8.01
C THR A 540 -23.02 -31.31 9.42
N MET A 541 -24.07 -31.17 10.22
CA MET A 541 -24.03 -30.63 11.59
C MET A 541 -24.71 -31.57 12.57
N THR A 542 -24.08 -31.79 13.72
CA THR A 542 -24.67 -32.44 14.88
C THR A 542 -25.49 -31.43 15.71
N GLN A 543 -26.29 -31.92 16.66
CA GLN A 543 -27.00 -31.02 17.58
C GLN A 543 -26.02 -30.18 18.43
N ASP A 544 -24.88 -30.76 18.82
CA ASP A 544 -23.82 -30.03 19.53
C ASP A 544 -23.22 -28.90 18.68
N ASP A 545 -23.07 -29.10 17.37
CA ASP A 545 -22.64 -28.03 16.46
C ASP A 545 -23.63 -26.86 16.48
N ILE A 546 -24.92 -27.17 16.38
CA ILE A 546 -26.00 -26.17 16.36
C ILE A 546 -26.06 -25.41 17.69
N ASP A 547 -26.02 -26.14 18.82
CA ASP A 547 -26.09 -25.58 20.17
C ASP A 547 -24.88 -24.69 20.49
N ASN A 548 -23.72 -24.99 19.90
CA ASN A 548 -22.52 -24.15 19.98
C ASN A 548 -22.45 -23.06 18.89
N GLY A 549 -23.52 -22.85 18.12
CA GLY A 549 -23.59 -21.82 17.09
C GLY A 549 -22.71 -22.07 15.85
N ARG A 550 -22.29 -23.31 15.61
CA ARG A 550 -21.52 -23.70 14.42
C ARG A 550 -22.47 -24.00 13.26
N LEU A 551 -22.20 -23.39 12.10
CA LEU A 551 -22.84 -23.70 10.83
C LEU A 551 -21.81 -24.30 9.88
N ILE A 552 -21.99 -25.56 9.48
CA ILE A 552 -21.06 -26.30 8.64
C ILE A 552 -21.67 -26.53 7.26
N CYS A 553 -21.09 -25.88 6.25
CA CYS A 553 -21.45 -26.04 4.85
C CYS A 553 -20.31 -26.74 4.09
N VAL A 554 -20.57 -27.93 3.54
CA VAL A 554 -19.60 -28.71 2.78
C VAL A 554 -19.82 -28.46 1.30
N ILE A 555 -18.79 -27.97 0.63
CA ILE A 555 -18.83 -27.58 -0.79
C ILE A 555 -17.78 -28.41 -1.54
N GLY A 556 -18.17 -29.02 -2.65
CA GLY A 556 -17.24 -29.63 -3.60
C GLY A 556 -17.38 -29.00 -4.97
N VAL A 557 -16.26 -28.75 -5.65
CA VAL A 557 -16.23 -28.17 -7.00
C VAL A 557 -15.27 -28.95 -7.91
N ALA A 558 -15.61 -29.06 -9.19
CA ALA A 558 -14.82 -29.74 -10.21
C ALA A 558 -14.17 -28.71 -11.17
N PRO A 559 -12.92 -28.29 -10.95
CA PRO A 559 -12.27 -27.27 -11.76
C PRO A 559 -11.89 -27.78 -13.15
N VAL A 560 -11.94 -26.90 -14.17
CA VAL A 560 -11.38 -27.21 -15.49
C VAL A 560 -9.85 -27.32 -15.40
N LYS A 561 -9.30 -28.42 -15.93
CA LYS A 561 -7.85 -28.66 -16.00
C LYS A 561 -7.28 -28.30 -17.38
N PRO A 562 -6.09 -27.69 -17.47
CA PRO A 562 -5.51 -27.30 -18.76
C PRO A 562 -5.06 -28.52 -19.58
N ALA A 563 -5.25 -28.44 -20.90
CA ALA A 563 -4.71 -29.41 -21.86
C ALA A 563 -3.22 -29.13 -22.14
N GLU A 564 -2.35 -29.61 -21.25
CA GLU A 564 -0.89 -29.42 -21.35
C GLU A 564 -0.25 -30.20 -22.52
N PHE A 565 -0.83 -31.36 -22.86
CA PHE A 565 -0.35 -32.23 -23.94
C PHE A 565 -1.46 -32.46 -24.96
N VAL A 566 -1.22 -32.07 -26.22
CA VAL A 566 -2.10 -32.37 -27.35
C VAL A 566 -1.42 -33.44 -28.20
N ILE A 567 -1.96 -34.66 -28.15
CA ILE A 567 -1.39 -35.81 -28.85
C ILE A 567 -2.25 -36.10 -30.09
N PHE A 568 -1.75 -35.73 -31.27
CA PHE A 568 -2.32 -36.15 -32.54
C PHE A 568 -1.76 -37.54 -32.91
N ARG A 569 -2.63 -38.55 -32.96
CA ARG A 569 -2.28 -39.88 -33.45
C ARG A 569 -2.71 -39.98 -34.91
N ILE A 570 -1.74 -40.03 -35.81
CA ILE A 570 -1.97 -40.17 -37.24
C ILE A 570 -1.67 -41.62 -37.62
N THR A 571 -2.63 -42.29 -38.22
CA THR A 571 -2.45 -43.63 -38.79
C THR A 571 -2.58 -43.56 -40.31
N GLN A 572 -1.91 -44.47 -41.02
CA GLN A 572 -2.19 -44.68 -42.43
C GLN A 572 -3.50 -45.46 -42.54
N LYS A 573 -4.47 -44.89 -43.25
CA LYS A 573 -5.71 -45.61 -43.58
C LYS A 573 -5.40 -46.64 -44.66
N THR A 574 -5.17 -47.89 -44.27
CA THR A 574 -5.28 -49.04 -45.18
C THR A 574 -6.75 -49.25 -45.52
N ARG A 575 -7.07 -49.53 -46.78
CA ARG A 575 -8.44 -49.84 -47.20
C ARG A 575 -8.76 -51.27 -46.70
N GLU A 576 -9.94 -51.44 -46.08
CA GLU A 576 -10.55 -52.65 -45.46
C GLU A 576 -10.30 -52.79 -43.95
N GLU A 577 -11.30 -52.93 -43.07
CA GLU A 577 -12.78 -53.09 -43.19
C GLU A 577 -13.58 -51.92 -42.59
#